data_AF-A0A6L8E6R0-F1
#
_entry.id   AF-A0A6L8E6R0-F1
#
_cell.length_a   1.000
_cell.length_b   1.000
_cell.length_c   1.000
_cell.angle_alpha   90.00
_cell.angle_beta   90.00
_cell.angle_gamma   90.00
#
_symmetry.space_group_name_H-M   'P 1'
#
loop_
_entity.id
_entity.type
_entity.pdbx_description
1 polymer ?
#
loop_
_entity_poly.entity_id
_entity_poly.type
_entity_poly.pdbx_seq_one_letter_code
_entity_poly.pdbx_strand_id
1 'polypeptide(L)'
;MAFQDRELTCRDCGGSFVFTAGEQEFYASKGLQHDPVRCPSCRATRKMMRPEDRDESPNYGVFASWGGRTPRQLHVASCAQCAQLTEVPFVPRGDRPVYCSACYNEVRAKQEAADQAAAVHAAARIASSSVSVALEGPGPEAEPDAAGGAGRLPE
;
A
#
# COMPACT_ATOMS: atom_id res chain seq x y z
N MET A 1 18.46 -31.21 6.73
CA MET A 1 19.77 -30.64 6.37
C MET A 1 20.06 -29.54 7.37
N ALA A 2 21.26 -29.50 7.95
CA ALA A 2 21.62 -28.40 8.85
C ALA A 2 21.87 -27.15 8.00
N PHE A 3 20.96 -26.18 8.09
CA PHE A 3 21.14 -24.88 7.44
C PHE A 3 22.14 -24.06 8.26
N GLN A 4 23.07 -23.39 7.58
CA GLN A 4 24.11 -22.58 8.21
C GLN A 4 24.00 -21.16 7.70
N ASP A 5 24.38 -20.18 8.51
CA ASP A 5 24.38 -18.79 8.11
C ASP A 5 25.38 -18.58 6.96
N ARG A 6 24.92 -17.96 5.86
CA ARG A 6 25.73 -17.73 4.66
C ARG A 6 25.73 -16.25 4.31
N GLU A 7 26.90 -15.67 4.09
CA GLU A 7 27.00 -14.29 3.61
C GLU A 7 26.87 -14.25 2.08
N LEU A 8 25.96 -13.41 1.59
CA LEU A 8 25.73 -13.18 0.16
C LEU A 8 25.92 -11.69 -0.18
N THR A 9 26.27 -11.42 -1.44
CA THR A 9 26.43 -10.05 -1.95
C THR A 9 25.17 -9.56 -2.65
N CYS A 10 24.70 -8.38 -2.28
CA CYS A 10 23.54 -7.77 -2.91
C CYS A 10 23.87 -7.28 -4.32
N ARG A 11 23.04 -7.61 -5.30
CA ARG A 11 23.23 -7.18 -6.69
C ARG A 11 23.01 -5.67 -6.93
N ASP A 12 22.21 -5.00 -6.10
CA ASP A 12 21.87 -3.58 -6.32
C ASP A 12 22.80 -2.63 -5.57
N CYS A 13 23.16 -2.94 -4.32
CA CYS A 13 24.00 -2.06 -3.50
C CYS A 13 25.44 -2.59 -3.29
N GLY A 14 25.74 -3.83 -3.71
CA GLY A 14 27.05 -4.45 -3.52
C GLY A 14 27.40 -4.85 -2.08
N GLY A 15 26.57 -4.46 -1.09
CA GLY A 15 26.80 -4.81 0.32
C GLY A 15 26.63 -6.31 0.59
N SER A 16 27.41 -6.84 1.53
CA SER A 16 27.21 -8.17 2.08
C SER A 16 26.01 -8.19 3.02
N PHE A 17 25.24 -9.27 2.99
CA PHE A 17 24.15 -9.52 3.93
C PHE A 17 24.13 -11.00 4.31
N VAL A 18 23.62 -11.29 5.51
CA VAL A 18 23.57 -12.66 6.04
C VAL A 18 22.25 -13.31 5.64
N PHE A 19 22.33 -14.45 4.98
CA PHE A 19 21.22 -15.36 4.74
C PHE A 19 21.23 -16.42 5.85
N THR A 20 20.41 -16.15 6.86
CA THR A 20 20.39 -16.92 8.10
C THR A 20 19.86 -18.34 7.89
N ALA A 21 20.21 -19.26 8.78
CA ALA A 21 19.68 -20.63 8.78
C ALA A 21 18.14 -20.65 8.80
N GLY A 22 17.51 -19.75 9.58
CA GLY A 22 16.05 -19.63 9.64
C GLY A 22 15.41 -19.14 8.34
N GLU A 23 16.06 -18.25 7.60
CA GLU A 23 15.57 -17.86 6.27
C GLU A 23 15.76 -18.98 5.23
N GLN A 24 16.82 -19.78 5.32
CA GLN A 24 16.98 -20.95 4.45
C GLN A 24 15.89 -21.99 4.68
N GLU A 25 15.53 -22.26 5.94
CA GLU A 25 14.40 -23.12 6.30
C GLU A 25 13.08 -22.58 5.73
N PHE A 26 12.87 -21.26 5.82
CA PHE A 26 11.71 -20.61 5.23
C PHE A 26 11.65 -20.80 3.72
N TYR A 27 12.76 -20.60 3.01
CA TYR A 27 12.82 -20.78 1.55
C TYR A 27 12.57 -22.23 1.14
N ALA A 28 13.17 -23.19 1.87
CA ALA A 28 12.95 -24.61 1.65
C ALA A 28 11.47 -24.99 1.86
N SER A 29 10.82 -24.47 2.91
CA SER A 29 9.40 -24.72 3.20
C SER A 29 8.45 -24.16 2.14
N LYS A 30 8.83 -23.04 1.50
CA LYS A 30 8.05 -22.38 0.44
C LYS A 30 8.34 -22.96 -0.95
N GLY A 31 9.25 -23.93 -1.07
CA GLY A 31 9.69 -24.49 -2.35
C GLY A 31 10.52 -23.53 -3.20
N LEU A 32 11.09 -22.48 -2.59
CA LEU A 32 11.97 -21.53 -3.26
C LEU A 32 13.40 -22.09 -3.26
N GLN A 33 13.83 -22.58 -4.42
CA GLN A 33 15.15 -23.18 -4.61
C GLN A 33 16.27 -22.15 -4.88
N HIS A 34 15.93 -20.86 -4.96
CA HIS A 34 16.87 -19.80 -5.31
C HIS A 34 17.22 -18.92 -4.12
N ASP A 35 18.51 -18.64 -3.99
CA ASP A 35 19.04 -17.76 -2.95
C ASP A 35 18.60 -16.30 -3.15
N PRO A 36 18.46 -15.53 -2.06
CA PRO A 36 18.16 -14.10 -2.14
C PRO A 36 19.25 -13.35 -2.92
N VAL A 37 18.87 -12.64 -3.99
CA VAL A 37 19.81 -11.82 -4.80
C VAL A 37 20.01 -10.40 -4.24
N ARG A 38 19.08 -9.96 -3.37
CA ARG A 38 19.00 -8.60 -2.85
C ARG A 38 18.95 -8.63 -1.33
N CYS A 39 19.67 -7.73 -0.69
CA CYS A 39 19.62 -7.56 0.75
C CYS A 39 18.23 -7.08 1.22
N PRO A 40 17.91 -7.26 2.51
CA PRO A 40 16.62 -6.87 3.09
C PRO A 40 16.28 -5.39 2.87
N SER A 41 17.25 -4.48 2.94
CA SER A 41 17.05 -3.05 2.71
C SER A 41 16.66 -2.76 1.26
N CYS A 42 17.39 -3.27 0.27
CA CYS A 42 17.04 -3.09 -1.14
C CYS A 42 15.70 -3.75 -1.51
N ARG A 43 15.33 -4.85 -0.84
CA ARG A 43 13.99 -5.46 -0.99
C ARG A 43 12.91 -4.54 -0.42
N ALA A 44 13.10 -4.00 0.77
CA ALA A 44 12.17 -3.08 1.42
C ALA A 44 12.01 -1.79 0.60
N THR A 45 13.11 -1.16 0.16
CA THR A 45 13.05 0.04 -0.69
C THR A 45 12.31 -0.23 -2.00
N ARG A 46 12.54 -1.39 -2.64
CA ARG A 46 11.81 -1.73 -3.87
C ARG A 46 10.34 -2.04 -3.61
N LYS A 47 10.00 -2.62 -2.45
CA LYS A 47 8.61 -2.80 -2.02
C LYS A 47 7.94 -1.43 -1.86
N MET A 48 8.59 -0.49 -1.18
CA MET A 48 8.11 0.90 -1.01
C MET A 48 7.99 1.67 -2.35
N MET A 49 8.94 1.45 -3.26
CA MET A 49 8.96 2.08 -4.59
C MET A 49 7.97 1.45 -5.57
N ARG A 50 7.41 0.28 -5.26
CA ARG A 50 6.22 -0.21 -5.95
C ARG A 50 5.05 0.38 -5.18
N PRO A 51 4.49 1.53 -5.61
CA PRO A 51 3.37 2.13 -4.91
C PRO A 51 2.34 1.04 -4.64
N GLU A 52 2.05 0.88 -3.36
CA GLU A 52 1.15 -0.11 -2.80
C GLU A 52 -0.32 0.27 -3.08
N ASP A 53 -0.57 1.21 -4.02
CA ASP A 53 -1.84 1.46 -4.72
C ASP A 53 -2.14 0.37 -5.77
N ARG A 54 -2.10 -0.90 -5.38
CA ARG A 54 -2.69 -1.98 -6.20
C ARG A 54 -3.90 -2.62 -5.53
N ASP A 55 -4.12 -2.35 -4.26
CA ASP A 55 -5.40 -2.57 -3.61
C ASP A 55 -6.17 -1.25 -3.70
N GLU A 56 -7.36 -1.28 -4.31
CA GLU A 56 -8.30 -0.14 -4.43
C GLU A 56 -8.21 0.79 -5.66
N SER A 57 -7.72 0.29 -6.79
CA SER A 57 -8.31 0.70 -8.07
C SER A 57 -8.18 -0.37 -9.14
N PRO A 58 -9.29 -0.80 -9.80
CA PRO A 58 -9.16 -1.47 -11.07
C PRO A 58 -8.51 -0.47 -12.03
N ASN A 59 -7.22 -0.70 -12.31
CA ASN A 59 -6.47 0.04 -13.31
C ASN A 59 -7.09 -0.23 -14.69
N TYR A 60 -8.18 0.47 -15.00
CA TYR A 60 -8.59 0.77 -16.37
C TYR A 60 -7.61 1.81 -16.89
N GLY A 61 -6.40 1.35 -17.15
CA GLY A 61 -5.27 2.18 -17.47
C GLY A 61 -5.49 2.98 -18.75
N VAL A 62 -5.02 4.23 -18.68
CA VAL A 62 -4.68 5.10 -19.79
C VAL A 62 -3.93 4.28 -20.84
N PHE A 63 -4.42 4.37 -22.08
CA PHE A 63 -3.95 3.71 -23.28
C PHE A 63 -2.46 3.98 -23.57
N ALA A 64 -1.54 3.28 -22.90
CA ALA A 64 -0.12 3.23 -23.28
C ALA A 64 0.63 2.13 -22.49
N SER A 65 0.37 0.86 -22.82
CA SER A 65 1.35 -0.19 -22.51
C SER A 65 2.26 -0.34 -23.73
N TRP A 66 3.49 0.12 -23.57
CA TRP A 66 4.63 -0.09 -24.45
C TRP A 66 4.65 -1.51 -25.03
N GLY A 67 4.60 -1.64 -26.35
CA GLY A 67 4.77 -2.93 -27.06
C GLY A 67 3.55 -3.34 -27.89
N GLY A 68 3.38 -2.74 -29.07
CA GLY A 68 2.24 -2.97 -29.96
C GLY A 68 2.12 -4.40 -30.52
N ARG A 69 1.44 -5.29 -29.81
CA ARG A 69 1.05 -6.63 -30.32
C ARG A 69 -0.25 -7.11 -29.67
N THR A 70 -1.38 -6.50 -30.04
CA THR A 70 -2.70 -7.12 -30.28
C THR A 70 -3.78 -6.04 -30.17
N PRO A 71 -4.65 -5.83 -31.18
CA PRO A 71 -5.82 -5.00 -30.98
C PRO A 71 -6.67 -5.62 -29.87
N ARG A 72 -6.93 -4.87 -28.79
CA ARG A 72 -7.83 -5.34 -27.72
C ARG A 72 -9.21 -5.53 -28.34
N GLN A 73 -9.79 -6.71 -28.15
CA GLN A 73 -11.17 -6.96 -28.59
C GLN A 73 -12.10 -6.11 -27.72
N LEU A 74 -12.87 -5.24 -28.36
CA LEU A 74 -13.95 -4.50 -27.73
C LEU A 74 -15.18 -5.40 -27.68
N HIS A 75 -15.80 -5.49 -26.51
CA HIS A 75 -17.02 -6.27 -26.31
C HIS A 75 -18.21 -5.33 -26.23
N VAL A 76 -19.29 -5.68 -26.90
CA VAL A 76 -20.54 -4.92 -26.84
C VAL A 76 -21.27 -5.25 -25.55
N ALA A 77 -21.67 -4.22 -24.81
CA ALA A 77 -22.42 -4.33 -23.56
C ALA A 77 -23.52 -3.27 -23.49
N SER A 78 -24.66 -3.61 -22.87
CA SER A 78 -25.75 -2.68 -22.62
C SER A 78 -25.51 -1.87 -21.34
N CYS A 79 -25.62 -0.54 -21.43
CA CYS A 79 -25.54 0.35 -20.27
C CYS A 79 -26.72 0.10 -19.29
N ALA A 80 -26.44 -0.06 -18.00
CA ALA A 80 -27.46 -0.32 -16.99
C ALA A 80 -28.40 0.87 -16.71
N GLN A 81 -27.98 2.11 -17.04
CA GLN A 81 -28.77 3.32 -16.77
C GLN A 81 -29.58 3.80 -17.97
N CYS A 82 -28.99 3.80 -19.17
CA CYS A 82 -29.63 4.32 -20.39
C CYS A 82 -29.93 3.26 -21.46
N ALA A 83 -29.62 1.99 -21.19
CA ALA A 83 -29.83 0.84 -22.07
C ALA A 83 -29.13 0.92 -23.45
N GLN A 84 -28.30 1.92 -23.70
CA GLN A 84 -27.54 2.05 -24.95
C GLN A 84 -26.43 1.00 -25.04
N LEU A 85 -26.15 0.55 -26.27
CA LEU A 85 -25.03 -0.36 -26.55
C LEU A 85 -23.72 0.42 -26.52
N THR A 86 -22.75 -0.09 -25.78
CA THR A 86 -21.42 0.51 -25.62
C THR A 86 -20.32 -0.52 -25.77
N GLU A 87 -19.16 -0.07 -26.24
CA GLU A 87 -17.99 -0.91 -26.45
C GLU A 87 -17.07 -0.80 -25.24
N VAL A 88 -16.83 -1.94 -24.58
CA VAL A 88 -15.98 -2.01 -23.39
C VAL A 88 -14.76 -2.92 -23.62
N PRO A 89 -13.57 -2.58 -23.08
CA PRO A 89 -12.36 -3.41 -23.24
C PRO A 89 -12.35 -4.72 -22.44
N PHE A 90 -13.38 -5.00 -21.66
CA PHE A 90 -13.48 -6.16 -20.77
C PHE A 90 -14.74 -6.96 -21.08
N VAL A 91 -14.68 -8.27 -20.86
CA VAL A 91 -15.85 -9.14 -21.03
C VAL A 91 -16.83 -8.87 -19.88
N PRO A 92 -18.06 -8.39 -20.14
CA PRO A 92 -19.06 -8.18 -19.11
C PRO A 92 -19.49 -9.53 -18.51
N ARG A 93 -19.25 -9.73 -17.21
CA ARG A 93 -19.55 -11.00 -16.51
C ARG A 93 -20.93 -11.04 -15.85
N GLY A 94 -21.68 -9.92 -15.87
CA GLY A 94 -23.01 -9.82 -15.25
C GLY A 94 -22.99 -9.53 -13.75
N ASP A 95 -21.87 -9.76 -13.05
CA ASP A 95 -21.74 -9.47 -11.61
C ASP A 95 -21.71 -7.97 -11.28
N ARG A 96 -21.29 -7.13 -12.24
CA ARG A 96 -21.13 -5.67 -12.05
C ARG A 96 -21.81 -4.90 -13.19
N PRO A 97 -22.60 -3.85 -12.89
CA PRO A 97 -23.28 -3.08 -13.92
C PRO A 97 -22.27 -2.36 -14.82
N VAL A 98 -22.51 -2.42 -16.13
CA VAL A 98 -21.73 -1.71 -17.13
C VAL A 98 -22.40 -0.36 -17.41
N TYR A 99 -21.61 0.71 -17.51
CA TYR A 99 -22.09 2.06 -17.79
C TYR A 99 -21.38 2.63 -19.02
N CYS A 100 -22.11 3.43 -19.81
CA CYS A 100 -21.50 4.27 -20.84
C CYS A 100 -20.64 5.37 -20.20
N SER A 101 -19.74 6.00 -20.96
CA SER A 101 -18.85 7.05 -20.45
C SER A 101 -19.60 8.21 -19.77
N ALA A 102 -20.73 8.63 -20.35
CA ALA A 102 -21.58 9.68 -19.78
C ALA A 102 -22.19 9.26 -18.43
N CYS A 103 -22.92 8.13 -18.39
CA CYS A 103 -23.52 7.63 -17.15
C CYS A 103 -22.47 7.25 -16.11
N TYR A 104 -21.31 6.74 -16.53
CA TYR A 104 -20.20 6.41 -15.63
C TYR A 104 -19.67 7.66 -14.93
N ASN A 105 -19.52 8.79 -15.63
CA ASN A 105 -19.08 10.04 -15.02
C ASN A 105 -20.10 10.57 -13.99
N GLU A 106 -21.40 10.46 -14.26
CA GLU A 106 -22.45 10.85 -13.32
C GLU A 106 -22.47 9.97 -12.06
N VAL A 107 -22.38 8.65 -12.26
CA VAL A 107 -22.32 7.68 -11.16
C VAL A 107 -21.05 7.88 -10.34
N ARG A 108 -19.90 8.10 -11.01
CA ARG A 108 -18.62 8.38 -10.35
C ARG A 108 -18.69 9.65 -9.52
N ALA A 109 -19.24 10.75 -10.04
CA ALA A 109 -19.38 11.99 -9.28
C ALA A 109 -20.26 11.82 -8.03
N LYS A 110 -21.34 11.03 -8.13
CA LYS A 110 -22.19 10.70 -6.96
C LYS A 110 -21.46 9.83 -5.94
N GLN A 111 -20.69 8.85 -6.41
CA GLN A 111 -19.87 7.97 -5.55
C GLN A 111 -18.78 8.78 -4.85
N GLU A 112 -18.02 9.60 -5.58
CA GLU A 112 -16.99 10.48 -5.02
C GLU A 112 -17.57 11.42 -3.95
N ALA A 113 -18.74 12.02 -4.19
CA ALA A 113 -19.42 12.86 -3.19
C ALA A 113 -19.88 12.07 -1.96
N ALA A 114 -20.38 10.85 -2.15
CA ALA A 114 -20.78 9.97 -1.05
C ALA A 114 -19.58 9.50 -0.22
N ASP A 115 -18.48 9.14 -0.87
CA ASP A 115 -17.22 8.74 -0.24
C ASP A 115 -16.60 9.90 0.52
N GLN A 116 -16.63 11.12 -0.04
CA GLN A 116 -16.20 12.34 0.67
C GLN A 116 -17.09 12.63 1.87
N ALA A 117 -18.41 12.53 1.74
CA ALA A 117 -19.33 12.70 2.87
C ALA A 117 -19.12 11.63 3.96
N ALA A 118 -18.89 10.38 3.55
CA ALA A 118 -18.57 9.28 4.45
C ALA A 118 -17.23 9.49 5.15
N ALA A 119 -16.20 9.99 4.44
CA ALA A 119 -14.90 10.32 5.00
C ALA A 119 -14.99 11.48 6.00
N VAL A 120 -15.73 12.54 5.69
CA VAL A 120 -15.99 13.66 6.61
C VAL A 120 -16.74 13.17 7.85
N HIS A 121 -17.77 12.34 7.68
CA HIS A 121 -18.51 11.77 8.80
C HIS A 121 -17.65 10.82 9.64
N ALA A 122 -16.80 10.00 9.02
CA ALA A 122 -15.84 9.14 9.71
C ALA A 122 -14.82 9.97 10.49
N ALA A 123 -14.26 11.02 9.89
CA ALA A 123 -13.35 11.95 10.55
C ALA A 123 -14.03 12.69 11.73
N ALA A 124 -15.28 13.13 11.56
CA ALA A 124 -16.06 13.74 12.63
C ALA A 124 -16.31 12.77 13.79
N ARG A 125 -16.56 11.48 13.53
CA ARG A 125 -16.66 10.46 14.59
C ARG A 125 -15.34 10.25 15.31
N ILE A 126 -14.22 10.18 14.59
CA ILE A 126 -12.89 10.05 15.19
C ILE A 126 -12.58 11.26 16.08
N ALA A 127 -12.82 12.49 15.59
CA ALA A 127 -12.61 13.72 16.35
C ALA A 127 -13.55 13.86 17.56
N SER A 128 -14.79 13.37 17.46
CA SER A 128 -15.73 13.38 18.59
C SER A 128 -15.33 12.36 19.66
N SER A 129 -14.74 11.22 19.25
CA SER A 129 -14.29 10.18 20.18
C SER A 129 -13.04 10.54 20.98
N SER A 130 -12.16 11.42 20.46
CA SER A 130 -10.97 11.88 21.18
C SER A 130 -11.26 12.94 22.25
N VAL A 131 -12.40 13.64 22.18
CA VAL A 131 -12.80 14.66 23.17
C VAL A 131 -13.33 14.03 24.47
N SER A 132 -13.88 12.82 24.43
CA SER A 132 -14.45 12.16 25.63
C SER A 132 -13.42 11.58 26.60
N VAL A 133 -12.14 11.47 26.21
CA VAL A 133 -11.07 10.88 27.06
C VAL A 133 -10.32 11.94 27.88
N ALA A 134 -10.55 13.24 27.65
CA ALA A 134 -9.74 14.33 28.21
C ALA A 134 -10.23 14.96 29.53
N LEU A 135 -11.19 14.34 30.25
CA LEU A 135 -11.78 14.95 31.46
C LEU A 135 -11.40 14.28 32.80
N GLU A 136 -10.57 13.24 32.80
CA GLU A 136 -10.04 12.67 34.04
C GLU A 136 -8.52 12.49 33.92
N GLY A 137 -7.78 13.54 34.26
CA GLY A 137 -6.32 13.54 34.37
C GLY A 137 -5.85 14.60 35.38
N PRO A 138 -5.12 14.23 36.45
CA PRO A 138 -4.83 15.09 37.61
C PRO A 138 -3.87 16.24 37.28
N GLY A 139 -3.98 17.31 38.07
CA GLY A 139 -3.36 18.62 37.83
C GLY A 139 -1.82 18.65 37.81
N PRO A 140 -1.24 19.76 37.34
CA PRO A 140 0.21 19.90 37.16
C PRO A 140 0.90 20.18 38.49
N GLU A 141 1.66 19.21 38.99
CA GLU A 141 2.59 19.39 40.12
C GLU A 141 4.03 19.52 39.61
N ALA A 142 4.53 20.74 39.73
CA ALA A 142 5.89 21.18 40.05
C ALA A 142 7.10 20.32 39.63
N GLU A 143 7.94 20.92 38.77
CA GLU A 143 9.36 20.60 38.61
C GLU A 143 10.14 20.78 39.94
N PRO A 144 11.13 19.92 40.21
CA PRO A 144 12.30 20.35 40.97
C PRO A 144 13.62 20.13 40.21
N ASP A 145 14.28 21.27 39.99
CA ASP A 145 15.69 21.61 40.23
C ASP A 145 16.82 20.71 39.68
N ALA A 146 17.71 21.39 38.95
CA ALA A 146 18.83 20.89 38.20
C ALA A 146 20.02 20.48 39.09
N ALA A 147 20.47 19.23 38.94
CA ALA A 147 21.77 18.79 39.43
C ALA A 147 22.80 18.77 38.28
N GLY A 148 23.98 19.36 38.48
CA GLY A 148 25.09 19.27 37.53
C GLY A 148 26.35 20.00 37.96
N GLY A 149 27.03 19.46 38.98
CA GLY A 149 28.26 20.01 39.56
C GLY A 149 29.47 19.99 38.60
N ALA A 150 30.23 21.08 38.60
CA ALA A 150 31.49 21.22 37.89
C ALA A 150 32.61 20.46 38.63
N GLY A 151 33.21 19.49 37.93
CA GLY A 151 34.36 18.72 38.37
C GLY A 151 35.66 19.53 38.36
N ARG A 152 36.47 19.23 39.36
CA ARG A 152 37.73 19.85 39.78
C ARG A 152 38.92 19.22 39.03
N LEU A 153 39.79 20.03 38.43
CA LEU A 153 41.09 19.62 37.87
C LEU A 153 42.06 19.15 38.98
N PRO A 154 42.95 18.18 38.70
CA PRO A 154 44.25 18.07 39.36
C PRO A 154 45.41 18.56 38.46
N GLU A 155 46.53 18.91 39.12
CA GLU A 155 47.80 19.47 38.61
C GLU A 155 48.51 18.68 37.50
#